data_AF-A0A939VXL1-F1
#
_entry.id   AF-A0A939VXL1-F1
#
_cell.length_a   1.000
_cell.length_b   1.000
_cell.length_c   1.000
_cell.angle_alpha   90.00
_cell.angle_beta   90.00
_cell.angle_gamma   90.00
#
_symmetry.space_group_name_H-M   'P 1'
#
loop_
_entity.id
_entity.type
_entity.pdbx_description
1 polymer ?
#
loop_
_entity_poly.entity_id
_entity_poly.type
_entity_poly.pdbx_seq_one_letter_code
_entity_poly.pdbx_strand_id
1 'polypeptide(L)'
;MKRLFSLIAAVFAAFTLCAAPEPFRPGERVVFFGDSITHNGNYIGFLQLMLDSRGIRDTRMINSGRSGGTAEGGLRRIRHDVIAGKPARVFVLFGMNDIHRELYKENTPENLKRRAEELQAYTKNMTKIVDQLQQAGLKVILMTPTPYDQYQPEGKSDHCNEPGLSDAAGIVRKLAAEKKLELIELHPYMTQILKAHPELRLCGRDRIHPLFVGHMVMASLIMDQLGMAGPTAEVTVDAADGKVNARFAAVSQVRTSPDKVSFHYAPERMALRLPRWRTDLEKVYPFNEKFNRETLKVTGLKPGNYTVSAGKTRLGDFSDEALAKGIDLGELNTPNRARAEKAMENWKKSGDNDRTLRSLEMARGIALRFDPKTGPDTASIGATLDRWLARFDPKKSSFGYWKFVVKKYKDNAGKEKEIREKFIELRRSMAENARPVPYDILIQKKAE
;
A
#
# COMPACT_ATOMS: atom_id res chain seq x y z
N MET A 1 61.81 -12.95 -14.41
CA MET A 1 62.21 -13.08 -12.98
C MET A 1 61.98 -11.73 -12.32
N LYS A 2 61.28 -11.49 -11.21
CA LYS A 2 60.47 -12.27 -10.25
C LYS A 2 59.50 -11.26 -9.59
N ARG A 3 58.19 -11.54 -9.67
CA ARG A 3 57.20 -11.54 -8.58
C ARG A 3 57.43 -10.63 -7.35
N LEU A 4 56.44 -9.78 -7.06
CA LEU A 4 55.89 -9.71 -5.71
C LEU A 4 54.37 -9.50 -5.79
N PHE A 5 53.65 -10.59 -5.58
CA PHE A 5 52.22 -10.61 -5.31
C PHE A 5 52.03 -10.16 -3.85
N SER A 6 51.33 -9.05 -3.62
CA SER A 6 50.69 -8.79 -2.33
C SER A 6 49.22 -9.13 -2.46
N LEU A 7 48.88 -10.28 -1.88
CA LEU A 7 47.54 -10.80 -1.67
C LEU A 7 46.79 -9.81 -0.75
N ILE A 8 45.87 -9.01 -1.29
CA ILE A 8 44.79 -8.46 -0.47
C ILE A 8 43.76 -9.57 -0.37
N ALA A 9 43.77 -10.24 0.78
CA ALA A 9 42.72 -11.17 1.17
C ALA A 9 41.39 -10.41 1.19
N ALA A 10 40.55 -10.64 0.17
CA ALA A 10 39.16 -10.24 0.20
C ALA A 10 38.49 -11.03 1.33
N VAL A 11 38.30 -10.38 2.48
CA VAL A 11 37.34 -10.85 3.48
C VAL A 11 35.96 -10.68 2.84
N PHE A 12 35.50 -11.71 2.12
CA PHE A 12 34.08 -11.87 1.83
C PHE A 12 33.40 -12.14 3.17
N ALA A 13 33.02 -11.08 3.87
CA ALA A 13 31.91 -11.16 4.80
C ALA A 13 30.72 -11.64 3.95
N ALA A 14 30.34 -12.90 4.14
CA ALA A 14 29.12 -13.44 3.57
C ALA A 14 27.95 -12.64 4.15
N PHE A 15 27.61 -11.52 3.52
CA PHE A 15 26.33 -10.89 3.75
C PHE A 15 25.30 -11.90 3.26
N THR A 16 24.64 -12.57 4.19
CA THR A 16 23.45 -13.36 3.91
C THR A 16 22.43 -12.39 3.30
N LEU A 17 22.31 -12.39 1.97
CA LEU A 17 21.31 -11.58 1.29
C LEU A 17 19.92 -12.10 1.68
N CYS A 18 19.00 -11.16 1.92
CA CYS A 18 17.58 -11.48 2.04
C CYS A 18 17.08 -12.15 0.76
N ALA A 19 16.03 -12.95 0.85
CA ALA A 19 15.37 -13.48 -0.34
C ALA A 19 14.76 -12.32 -1.14
N ALA A 20 14.85 -12.39 -2.47
CA ALA A 20 14.22 -11.39 -3.33
C ALA A 20 12.69 -11.50 -3.21
N PRO A 21 11.96 -10.41 -2.95
CA PRO A 21 10.50 -10.45 -2.88
C PRO A 21 9.87 -10.88 -4.21
N GLU A 22 9.04 -11.93 -4.21
CA GLU A 22 8.35 -12.38 -5.44
C GLU A 22 7.03 -11.62 -5.70
N PRO A 23 6.65 -11.38 -6.98
CA PRO A 23 5.35 -10.81 -7.34
C PRO A 23 4.14 -11.52 -6.73
N PHE A 24 3.04 -10.80 -6.54
CA PHE A 24 1.75 -11.40 -6.20
C PHE A 24 1.22 -12.25 -7.35
N ARG A 25 0.54 -13.35 -7.01
CA ARG A 25 -0.05 -14.28 -7.99
C ARG A 25 -1.57 -14.28 -7.90
N PRO A 26 -2.29 -14.59 -9.00
CA PRO A 26 -3.74 -14.74 -8.96
C PRO A 26 -4.20 -15.74 -7.89
N GLY A 27 -5.34 -15.45 -7.25
CA GLY A 27 -5.92 -16.30 -6.20
C GLY A 27 -5.23 -16.25 -4.84
N GLU A 28 -4.11 -15.53 -4.68
CA GLU A 28 -3.37 -15.50 -3.43
C GLU A 28 -4.15 -14.83 -2.30
N ARG A 29 -4.14 -15.47 -1.13
CA ARG A 29 -4.62 -14.88 0.13
C ARG A 29 -3.41 -14.37 0.91
N VAL A 30 -3.34 -13.06 1.11
CA VAL A 30 -2.20 -12.38 1.72
C VAL A 30 -2.67 -11.64 2.95
N VAL A 31 -2.03 -11.86 4.09
CA VAL A 31 -2.35 -11.17 5.34
C VAL A 31 -1.31 -10.09 5.62
N PHE A 32 -1.77 -8.88 5.93
CA PHE A 32 -0.96 -7.78 6.46
C PHE A 32 -1.17 -7.70 7.95
N PHE A 33 -0.15 -8.10 8.71
CA PHE A 33 -0.17 -8.24 10.15
C PHE A 33 0.61 -7.10 10.81
N GLY A 34 -0.10 -6.22 11.53
CA GLY A 34 0.56 -5.04 12.08
C GLY A 34 -0.25 -4.23 13.09
N ASP A 35 0.13 -2.97 13.25
CA ASP A 35 -0.39 -2.03 14.24
C ASP A 35 -1.52 -1.12 13.70
N SER A 36 -1.61 0.13 14.16
CA SER A 36 -2.59 1.14 13.74
C SER A 36 -2.46 1.56 12.29
N ILE A 37 -1.24 1.57 11.73
CA ILE A 37 -1.01 1.92 10.32
C ILE A 37 -1.61 0.83 9.42
N THR A 38 -1.42 -0.42 9.83
CA THR A 38 -2.06 -1.58 9.18
C THR A 38 -3.57 -1.59 9.44
N HIS A 39 -4.04 -1.22 10.64
CA HIS A 39 -5.46 -1.15 10.95
C HIS A 39 -6.18 -0.18 10.01
N ASN A 40 -5.60 1.00 9.77
CA ASN A 40 -6.15 1.97 8.82
C ASN A 40 -6.37 1.33 7.43
N GLY A 41 -5.38 0.55 6.97
CA GLY A 41 -5.55 -0.38 5.85
C GLY A 41 -5.56 0.24 4.46
N ASN A 42 -5.43 1.57 4.33
CA ASN A 42 -5.50 2.21 3.00
C ASN A 42 -4.45 1.68 2.02
N TYR A 43 -3.21 1.41 2.47
CA TYR A 43 -2.18 0.82 1.60
C TYR A 43 -2.56 -0.60 1.13
N ILE A 44 -3.22 -1.39 1.97
CA ILE A 44 -3.74 -2.73 1.63
C ILE A 44 -4.86 -2.61 0.59
N GLY A 45 -5.74 -1.63 0.76
CA GLY A 45 -6.77 -1.30 -0.21
C GLY A 45 -6.18 -0.90 -1.55
N PHE A 46 -5.18 -0.01 -1.55
CA PHE A 46 -4.49 0.44 -2.77
C PHE A 46 -3.79 -0.73 -3.47
N LEU A 47 -3.10 -1.59 -2.74
CA LEU A 47 -2.49 -2.81 -3.29
C LEU A 47 -3.51 -3.65 -4.02
N GLN A 48 -4.67 -3.96 -3.42
CA GLN A 48 -5.69 -4.70 -4.14
C GLN A 48 -6.13 -3.98 -5.42
N LEU A 49 -6.43 -2.68 -5.34
CA LEU A 49 -6.89 -1.94 -6.50
C LEU A 49 -5.86 -1.95 -7.64
N MET A 50 -4.58 -1.80 -7.31
CA MET A 50 -3.48 -1.90 -8.27
C MET A 50 -3.35 -3.31 -8.87
N LEU A 51 -3.60 -4.36 -8.09
CA LEU A 51 -3.61 -5.75 -8.59
C LEU A 51 -4.80 -6.01 -9.51
N ASP A 52 -5.99 -5.58 -9.12
CA ASP A 52 -7.21 -5.73 -9.90
C ASP A 52 -7.10 -4.99 -11.23
N SER A 53 -6.53 -3.77 -11.23
CA SER A 53 -6.30 -2.96 -12.44
C SER A 53 -5.22 -3.55 -13.35
N ARG A 54 -4.40 -4.46 -12.82
CA ARG A 54 -3.35 -5.18 -13.58
C ARG A 54 -3.79 -6.56 -14.06
N GLY A 55 -5.04 -6.94 -13.82
CA GLY A 55 -5.55 -8.25 -14.19
C GLY A 55 -5.10 -9.39 -13.27
N ILE A 56 -4.54 -9.10 -12.10
CA ILE A 56 -4.14 -10.12 -11.12
C ILE A 56 -5.35 -10.45 -10.24
N ARG A 57 -6.18 -11.36 -10.75
CA ARG A 57 -7.53 -11.65 -10.24
C ARG A 57 -7.54 -12.57 -9.03
N ASP A 58 -8.68 -12.57 -8.34
CA ASP A 58 -9.02 -13.45 -7.22
C ASP A 58 -8.08 -13.38 -6.00
N THR A 59 -7.20 -12.40 -5.97
CA THR A 59 -6.36 -12.12 -4.81
C THR A 59 -7.20 -11.56 -3.66
N ARG A 60 -6.75 -11.82 -2.43
CA ARG A 60 -7.37 -11.28 -1.22
C ARG A 60 -6.29 -10.69 -0.32
N MET A 61 -6.18 -9.37 -0.35
CA MET A 61 -5.36 -8.60 0.59
C MET A 61 -6.14 -8.40 1.90
N ILE A 62 -5.73 -9.08 2.96
CA ILE A 62 -6.45 -9.19 4.23
C ILE A 62 -5.78 -8.30 5.28
N ASN A 63 -6.56 -7.39 5.84
CA ASN A 63 -6.14 -6.52 6.93
C ASN A 63 -6.17 -7.26 8.28
N SER A 64 -5.01 -7.35 8.92
CA SER A 64 -4.84 -7.88 10.27
C SER A 64 -4.09 -6.88 11.15
N GLY A 65 -4.41 -5.60 11.01
CA GLY A 65 -3.91 -4.52 11.84
C GLY A 65 -4.72 -4.32 13.13
N ARG A 66 -4.07 -3.84 14.18
CA ARG A 66 -4.72 -3.47 15.45
C ARG A 66 -4.17 -2.17 16.00
N SER A 67 -5.05 -1.23 16.33
CA SER A 67 -4.63 0.11 16.76
C SER A 67 -3.93 0.02 18.11
N GLY A 68 -2.79 0.71 18.26
CA GLY A 68 -1.91 0.57 19.42
C GLY A 68 -1.23 -0.80 19.54
N GLY A 69 -1.24 -1.62 18.48
CA GLY A 69 -0.61 -2.94 18.50
C GLY A 69 0.92 -2.85 18.55
N THR A 70 1.52 -3.75 19.33
CA THR A 70 2.96 -4.05 19.37
C THR A 70 3.21 -5.46 18.85
N ALA A 71 4.45 -5.84 18.57
CA ALA A 71 4.82 -7.21 18.21
C ALA A 71 4.41 -8.20 19.32
N GLU A 72 4.56 -7.81 20.59
CA GLU A 72 4.09 -8.61 21.74
C GLU A 72 2.57 -8.82 21.71
N GLY A 73 1.80 -7.76 21.41
CA GLY A 73 0.36 -7.85 21.18
C GLY A 73 -0.02 -8.70 19.97
N GLY A 74 0.83 -8.70 18.94
CA GLY A 74 0.75 -9.59 17.79
C GLY A 74 0.81 -11.06 18.20
N LEU A 75 1.80 -11.45 19.00
CA LEU A 75 1.94 -12.85 19.46
C LEU A 75 0.69 -13.41 20.14
N ARG A 76 -0.05 -12.57 20.89
CA ARG A 76 -1.29 -12.98 21.56
C ARG A 76 -2.44 -13.29 20.60
N ARG A 77 -2.41 -12.75 19.38
CA ARG A 77 -3.50 -12.86 18.40
C ARG A 77 -3.11 -13.63 17.13
N ILE A 78 -1.82 -13.92 16.91
CA ILE A 78 -1.28 -14.47 15.67
C ILE A 78 -1.97 -15.77 15.23
N ARG A 79 -2.36 -16.64 16.17
CA ARG A 79 -3.09 -17.88 15.85
C ARG A 79 -4.44 -17.60 15.22
N HIS A 80 -5.25 -16.76 15.85
CA HIS A 80 -6.60 -16.40 15.38
C HIS A 80 -6.54 -15.50 14.13
N ASP A 81 -5.68 -14.48 14.16
CA ASP A 81 -5.67 -13.39 13.20
C ASP A 81 -4.91 -13.71 11.90
N VAL A 82 -4.07 -14.76 11.91
CA VAL A 82 -3.19 -15.11 10.79
C VAL A 82 -3.18 -16.62 10.54
N ILE A 83 -2.68 -17.42 11.48
CA ILE A 83 -2.33 -18.83 11.24
C ILE A 83 -3.57 -19.68 10.92
N ALA A 84 -4.67 -19.49 11.64
CA ALA A 84 -5.94 -20.19 11.39
C ALA A 84 -6.45 -19.95 9.97
N GLY A 85 -6.17 -18.77 9.42
CA GLY A 85 -6.54 -18.40 8.07
C GLY A 85 -5.70 -19.08 6.99
N LYS A 86 -4.56 -19.72 7.29
CA LYS A 86 -3.64 -20.36 6.34
C LYS A 86 -3.41 -19.51 5.06
N PRO A 87 -2.99 -18.24 5.17
CA PRO A 87 -2.70 -17.42 3.99
C PRO A 87 -1.48 -17.97 3.23
N ALA A 88 -1.37 -17.63 1.94
CA ALA A 88 -0.17 -17.96 1.17
C ALA A 88 1.05 -17.17 1.69
N ARG A 89 0.82 -15.91 2.09
CA ARG A 89 1.88 -14.96 2.48
C ARG A 89 1.44 -14.07 3.64
N VAL A 90 2.38 -13.71 4.51
CA VAL A 90 2.16 -12.80 5.63
C VAL A 90 3.18 -11.67 5.60
N PHE A 91 2.70 -10.45 5.41
CA PHE A 91 3.49 -9.24 5.55
C PHE A 91 3.40 -8.78 7.01
N VAL A 92 4.55 -8.58 7.66
CA VAL A 92 4.62 -8.21 9.09
C VAL A 92 5.17 -6.80 9.24
N LEU A 93 4.39 -5.91 9.84
CA LEU A 93 4.74 -4.49 10.06
C LEU A 93 4.42 -4.08 11.52
N PHE A 94 5.46 -4.02 12.35
CA PHE A 94 5.41 -3.52 13.73
C PHE A 94 6.65 -2.66 14.01
N GLY A 95 6.62 -1.91 15.11
CA GLY A 95 7.73 -1.06 15.55
C GLY A 95 7.27 0.29 16.08
N MET A 96 6.25 0.89 15.46
CA MET A 96 5.81 2.25 15.83
C MET A 96 5.42 2.38 17.30
N ASN A 97 4.66 1.42 17.83
CA ASN A 97 4.25 1.41 19.24
C ASN A 97 5.25 0.67 20.14
N ASP A 98 6.05 -0.25 19.59
CA ASP A 98 7.08 -0.98 20.34
C ASP A 98 8.19 -0.03 20.81
N ILE A 99 8.53 0.96 19.98
CA ILE A 99 9.54 1.99 20.30
C ILE A 99 8.84 3.16 21.01
N HIS A 100 8.39 2.92 22.23
CA HIS A 100 7.64 3.86 23.09
C HIS A 100 8.17 5.29 23.05
N ARG A 101 7.46 6.17 22.34
CA ARG A 101 7.92 7.53 22.06
C ARG A 101 8.11 8.43 23.27
N GLU A 102 7.40 8.15 24.36
CA GLU A 102 7.49 8.91 25.61
C GLU A 102 8.91 8.81 26.21
N LEU A 103 9.65 7.73 25.94
CA LEU A 103 11.04 7.54 26.36
C LEU A 103 12.02 8.48 25.64
N TYR A 104 11.61 9.11 24.54
CA TYR A 104 12.45 9.97 23.70
C TYR A 104 12.33 11.45 24.05
N LYS A 105 11.58 11.79 25.10
CA LYS A 105 11.46 13.18 25.58
C LYS A 105 12.75 13.76 26.12
N GLU A 106 13.45 12.95 26.91
CA GLU A 106 14.68 13.35 27.58
C GLU A 106 15.67 12.19 27.57
N ASN A 107 16.96 12.50 27.46
CA ASN A 107 18.05 11.52 27.48
C ASN A 107 18.52 11.25 28.92
N THR A 108 17.60 10.91 29.82
CA THR A 108 17.95 10.47 31.18
C THR A 108 18.59 9.07 31.13
N PRO A 109 19.48 8.70 32.08
CA PRO A 109 20.03 7.35 32.15
C PRO A 109 18.94 6.25 32.20
N GLU A 110 17.84 6.52 32.90
CA GLU A 110 16.69 5.61 32.95
C GLU A 110 16.02 5.45 31.58
N ASN A 111 15.75 6.55 30.88
CA ASN A 111 15.15 6.48 29.54
C ASN A 111 16.06 5.77 28.55
N LEU A 112 17.36 6.02 28.57
CA LEU A 112 18.33 5.34 27.70
C LEU A 112 18.35 3.83 27.95
N LYS A 113 18.36 3.41 29.22
CA LYS A 113 18.25 2.00 29.60
C LYS A 113 16.96 1.38 29.09
N ARG A 114 15.82 2.04 29.32
CA ARG A 114 14.50 1.55 28.87
C ARG A 114 14.39 1.46 27.35
N ARG A 115 14.95 2.42 26.59
CA ARG A 115 14.99 2.34 25.11
C ARG A 115 15.71 1.07 24.64
N ALA A 116 16.83 0.71 25.27
CA ALA A 116 17.55 -0.52 24.95
C ALA A 116 16.73 -1.78 25.31
N GLU A 117 16.02 -1.77 26.45
CA GLU A 117 15.11 -2.86 26.84
C GLU A 117 13.95 -3.03 25.85
N GLU A 118 13.35 -1.94 25.36
CA GLU A 118 12.28 -1.98 24.35
C GLU A 118 12.79 -2.55 23.01
N LEU A 119 14.01 -2.19 22.57
CA LEU A 119 14.62 -2.76 21.36
C LEU A 119 14.92 -4.26 21.50
N GLN A 120 15.36 -4.70 22.68
CA GLN A 120 15.54 -6.13 22.98
C GLN A 120 14.21 -6.88 22.99
N ALA A 121 13.17 -6.31 23.61
CA ALA A 121 11.83 -6.88 23.62
C ALA A 121 11.25 -6.96 22.19
N TYR A 122 11.42 -5.91 21.39
CA TYR A 122 11.02 -5.88 19.99
C TYR A 122 11.71 -7.00 19.19
N THR A 123 13.04 -7.11 19.29
CA THR A 123 13.83 -8.17 18.63
C THR A 123 13.30 -9.57 18.99
N LYS A 124 13.12 -9.83 20.29
CA LYS A 124 12.60 -11.10 20.79
C LYS A 124 11.20 -11.40 20.26
N ASN A 125 10.30 -10.42 20.28
CA ASN A 125 8.92 -10.63 19.88
C ASN A 125 8.76 -10.79 18.36
N MET A 126 9.48 -10.00 17.56
CA MET A 126 9.54 -10.16 16.10
C MET A 126 10.10 -11.52 15.70
N THR A 127 11.18 -11.97 16.35
CA THR A 127 11.74 -13.32 16.14
C THR A 127 10.70 -14.40 16.40
N LYS A 128 9.97 -14.31 17.53
CA LYS A 128 8.89 -15.26 17.85
C LYS A 128 7.73 -15.23 16.86
N ILE A 129 7.38 -14.05 16.32
CA ILE A 129 6.34 -13.93 15.27
C ILE A 129 6.80 -14.71 14.05
N VAL A 130 8.01 -14.43 13.57
CA VAL A 130 8.60 -15.12 12.41
C VAL A 130 8.62 -16.63 12.64
N ASP A 131 9.13 -17.08 13.78
CA ASP A 131 9.24 -18.51 14.10
C ASP A 131 7.87 -19.19 14.06
N GLN A 132 6.83 -18.60 14.67
CA GLN A 132 5.50 -19.19 14.67
C GLN A 132 4.87 -19.23 13.27
N LEU A 133 5.11 -18.22 12.43
CA LEU A 133 4.60 -18.20 11.05
C LEU A 133 5.32 -19.22 10.17
N GLN A 134 6.65 -19.33 10.29
CA GLN A 134 7.44 -20.34 9.55
C GLN A 134 7.11 -21.76 10.01
N GLN A 135 6.96 -22.00 11.32
CA GLN A 135 6.52 -23.29 11.87
C GLN A 135 5.13 -23.69 11.38
N ALA A 136 4.26 -22.71 11.12
CA ALA A 136 2.95 -22.92 10.49
C ALA A 136 3.01 -23.12 8.97
N GLY A 137 4.21 -23.13 8.37
CA GLY A 137 4.42 -23.31 6.93
C GLY A 137 4.06 -22.09 6.08
N LEU A 138 3.99 -20.89 6.67
CA LEU A 138 3.59 -19.67 5.97
C LEU A 138 4.79 -18.92 5.42
N LYS A 139 4.67 -18.36 4.20
CA LYS A 139 5.69 -17.47 3.62
C LYS A 139 5.65 -16.12 4.34
N VAL A 140 6.75 -15.73 4.98
CA VAL A 140 6.86 -14.48 5.75
C VAL A 140 7.63 -13.44 4.97
N ILE A 141 7.07 -12.23 4.92
CA ILE A 141 7.71 -11.04 4.36
C ILE A 141 7.78 -10.02 5.49
N LEU A 142 8.98 -9.60 5.85
CA LEU A 142 9.14 -8.54 6.84
C LEU A 142 9.08 -7.17 6.18
N MET A 143 8.48 -6.21 6.87
CA MET A 143 8.46 -4.81 6.46
C MET A 143 9.14 -3.99 7.56
N THR A 144 10.12 -3.15 7.19
CA THR A 144 10.68 -2.20 8.16
C THR A 144 9.59 -1.22 8.64
N PRO A 145 9.58 -0.77 9.90
CA PRO A 145 8.60 0.20 10.38
C PRO A 145 8.66 1.50 9.58
N THR A 146 7.51 2.15 9.35
CA THR A 146 7.49 3.51 8.80
C THR A 146 8.15 4.49 9.78
N PRO A 147 8.76 5.58 9.29
CA PRO A 147 9.39 6.57 10.16
C PRO A 147 8.35 7.40 10.93
N TYR A 148 8.80 7.98 12.03
CA TYR A 148 8.16 9.12 12.68
C TYR A 148 8.57 10.41 11.97
N ASP A 149 7.60 11.25 11.61
CA ASP A 149 7.84 12.45 10.82
C ASP A 149 8.39 13.60 11.68
N GLN A 150 9.71 13.57 11.84
CA GLN A 150 10.47 14.61 12.54
C GLN A 150 10.71 15.87 11.71
N TYR A 151 10.39 15.86 10.41
CA TYR A 151 10.74 16.93 9.48
C TYR A 151 9.64 17.99 9.29
N GLN A 152 8.42 17.74 9.76
CA GLN A 152 7.32 18.71 9.60
C GLN A 152 7.68 20.09 10.19
N PRO A 153 7.39 21.18 9.45
CA PRO A 153 7.83 22.53 9.82
C PRO A 153 7.09 23.13 11.02
N GLU A 154 5.91 22.58 11.36
CA GLU A 154 5.06 23.08 12.45
C GLU A 154 4.73 21.98 13.47
N GLY A 155 4.46 22.41 14.70
CA GLY A 155 4.15 21.54 15.84
C GLY A 155 5.43 21.09 16.57
N LYS A 156 5.54 21.40 17.87
CA LYS A 156 6.60 20.78 18.69
C LYS A 156 6.25 19.32 18.89
N SER A 157 7.22 18.44 18.65
CA SER A 157 7.18 17.08 19.16
C SER A 157 8.29 16.89 20.15
N ASP A 158 7.92 16.77 21.42
CA ASP A 158 8.86 16.43 22.49
C ASP A 158 8.97 14.89 22.61
N HIS A 159 8.46 14.11 21.66
CA HIS A 159 8.40 12.65 21.75
C HIS A 159 8.74 12.00 20.40
N CYS A 160 9.88 12.37 19.82
CA CYS A 160 10.36 11.83 18.55
C CYS A 160 11.11 10.51 18.75
N ASN A 161 10.48 9.39 18.41
CA ASN A 161 11.10 8.05 18.50
C ASN A 161 11.84 7.62 17.23
N GLU A 162 12.04 8.52 16.25
CA GLU A 162 12.65 8.18 14.97
C GLU A 162 14.01 7.46 15.08
N PRO A 163 14.94 7.85 15.99
CA PRO A 163 16.19 7.09 16.15
C PRO A 163 15.95 5.61 16.49
N GLY A 164 15.00 5.32 17.38
CA GLY A 164 14.66 3.95 17.74
C GLY A 164 13.89 3.20 16.64
N LEU A 165 13.12 3.90 15.81
CA LEU A 165 12.50 3.30 14.62
C LEU A 165 13.54 2.94 13.56
N SER A 166 14.60 3.74 13.46
CA SER A 166 15.77 3.43 12.62
C SER A 166 16.49 2.17 13.12
N ASP A 167 16.72 2.07 14.43
CA ASP A 167 17.27 0.86 15.06
C ASP A 167 16.38 -0.37 14.83
N ALA A 168 15.06 -0.21 14.97
CA ALA A 168 14.07 -1.25 14.69
C ALA A 168 14.10 -1.69 13.22
N ALA A 169 14.28 -0.78 12.26
CA ALA A 169 14.50 -1.13 10.86
C ALA A 169 15.78 -1.96 10.66
N GLY A 170 16.87 -1.61 11.36
CA GLY A 170 18.10 -2.41 11.40
C GLY A 170 17.88 -3.82 11.94
N ILE A 171 17.11 -3.96 13.03
CA ILE A 171 16.73 -5.26 13.60
C ILE A 171 15.93 -6.08 12.59
N VAL A 172 14.94 -5.47 11.91
CA VAL A 172 14.12 -6.16 10.89
C VAL A 172 14.98 -6.66 9.73
N ARG A 173 15.93 -5.85 9.22
CA ARG A 173 16.88 -6.28 8.18
C ARG A 173 17.70 -7.49 8.62
N LYS A 174 18.28 -7.40 9.81
CA LYS A 174 19.12 -8.47 10.37
C LYS A 174 18.30 -9.76 10.52
N LEU A 175 17.08 -9.67 11.06
CA LEU A 175 16.20 -10.81 11.21
C LEU A 175 15.80 -11.41 9.86
N ALA A 176 15.50 -10.59 8.85
CA ALA A 176 15.17 -11.07 7.51
C ALA A 176 16.36 -11.83 6.88
N ALA A 177 17.58 -11.32 7.01
CA ALA A 177 18.80 -11.97 6.53
C ALA A 177 19.06 -13.30 7.27
N GLU A 178 19.00 -13.31 8.60
CA GLU A 178 19.23 -14.50 9.43
C GLU A 178 18.21 -15.61 9.15
N LYS A 179 16.94 -15.24 8.93
CA LYS A 179 15.84 -16.17 8.67
C LYS A 179 15.59 -16.43 7.19
N LYS A 180 16.43 -15.86 6.30
CA LYS A 180 16.33 -15.95 4.82
C LYS A 180 14.95 -15.56 4.30
N LEU A 181 14.38 -14.50 4.85
CA LEU A 181 13.06 -13.98 4.50
C LEU A 181 13.15 -12.95 3.38
N GLU A 182 12.03 -12.72 2.72
CA GLU A 182 11.83 -11.54 1.88
C GLU A 182 11.67 -10.30 2.77
N LEU A 183 12.17 -9.17 2.30
CA LEU A 183 12.14 -7.90 3.00
C LEU A 183 11.58 -6.80 2.10
N ILE A 184 10.68 -5.97 2.66
CA ILE A 184 10.26 -4.70 2.07
C ILE A 184 10.78 -3.56 2.93
N GLU A 185 11.62 -2.72 2.34
CA GLU A 185 12.10 -1.48 2.94
C GLU A 185 11.07 -0.38 2.76
N LEU A 186 10.48 0.08 3.87
CA LEU A 186 9.66 1.28 3.92
C LEU A 186 10.41 2.44 4.57
N HIS A 187 11.14 2.16 5.64
CA HIS A 187 11.77 3.16 6.49
C HIS A 187 12.68 4.11 5.69
N PRO A 188 13.75 3.66 5.02
CA PRO A 188 14.69 4.58 4.38
C PRO A 188 14.06 5.40 3.26
N TYR A 189 13.18 4.78 2.45
CA TYR A 189 12.50 5.47 1.36
C TYR A 189 11.53 6.53 1.86
N MET A 190 10.72 6.21 2.86
CA MET A 190 9.79 7.18 3.45
C MET A 190 10.53 8.28 4.20
N THR A 191 11.63 7.99 4.92
CA THR A 191 12.45 9.01 5.59
C THR A 191 13.03 10.00 4.57
N GLN A 192 13.52 9.53 3.42
CA GLN A 192 14.00 10.40 2.34
C GLN A 192 12.90 11.32 1.81
N ILE A 193 11.71 10.77 1.57
CA ILE A 193 10.55 11.54 1.10
C ILE A 193 10.15 12.61 2.12
N LEU A 194 10.04 12.25 3.40
CA LEU A 194 9.64 13.19 4.46
C LEU A 194 10.66 14.32 4.62
N LYS A 195 11.95 14.02 4.48
CA LYS A 195 13.03 15.02 4.54
C LYS A 195 13.00 15.97 3.33
N ALA A 196 12.70 15.45 2.15
CA ALA A 196 12.66 16.23 0.91
C ALA A 196 11.38 17.07 0.77
N HIS A 197 10.26 16.59 1.34
CA HIS A 197 8.93 17.19 1.22
C HIS A 197 8.22 17.37 2.58
N PRO A 198 8.83 18.06 3.56
CA PRO A 198 8.27 18.23 4.89
C PRO A 198 6.95 19.02 4.91
N GLU A 199 6.70 19.84 3.89
CA GLU A 199 5.49 20.64 3.73
C GLU A 199 4.22 19.80 3.49
N LEU A 200 4.37 18.57 2.96
CA LEU A 200 3.23 17.72 2.60
C LEU A 200 2.61 16.99 3.79
N ARG A 201 3.29 16.95 4.96
CA ARG A 201 2.82 16.32 6.20
C ARG A 201 2.26 14.91 5.96
N LEU A 202 3.03 14.06 5.27
CA LEU A 202 2.54 12.76 4.80
C LEU A 202 2.07 11.85 5.93
N CYS A 203 2.62 11.98 7.14
CA CYS A 203 2.22 11.23 8.34
C CYS A 203 1.23 12.00 9.24
N GLY A 204 0.49 12.96 8.68
CA GLY A 204 -0.55 13.69 9.41
C GLY A 204 0.00 14.56 10.54
N ARG A 205 -0.89 15.20 11.30
CA ARG A 205 -0.49 16.10 12.41
C ARG A 205 0.13 15.36 13.60
N ASP A 206 -0.17 14.07 13.75
CA ASP A 206 0.40 13.25 14.81
C ASP A 206 1.81 12.72 14.47
N ARG A 207 2.29 12.98 13.24
CA ARG A 207 3.60 12.58 12.71
C ARG A 207 3.82 11.07 12.66
N ILE A 208 2.76 10.27 12.88
CA ILE A 208 2.81 8.81 12.99
C ILE A 208 2.03 8.16 11.86
N HIS A 209 0.80 8.60 11.59
CA HIS A 209 -0.11 7.86 10.72
C HIS A 209 -0.12 8.44 9.30
N PRO A 210 0.36 7.68 8.29
CA PRO A 210 0.29 8.10 6.90
C PRO A 210 -1.13 8.50 6.47
N LEU A 211 -1.23 9.63 5.75
CA LEU A 211 -2.43 10.04 5.02
C LEU A 211 -2.53 9.26 3.70
N PHE A 212 -3.50 9.60 2.85
CA PHE A 212 -3.71 8.89 1.58
C PHE A 212 -2.45 8.85 0.69
N VAL A 213 -1.72 9.97 0.56
CA VAL A 213 -0.47 10.02 -0.20
C VAL A 213 0.57 9.07 0.40
N GLY A 214 0.80 9.13 1.72
CA GLY A 214 1.76 8.24 2.39
C GLY A 214 1.39 6.76 2.27
N HIS A 215 0.11 6.41 2.38
CA HIS A 215 -0.37 5.04 2.15
C HIS A 215 -0.22 4.58 0.69
N MET A 216 -0.39 5.48 -0.28
CA MET A 216 -0.15 5.16 -1.69
C MET A 216 1.34 4.98 -1.99
N VAL A 217 2.22 5.78 -1.36
CA VAL A 217 3.68 5.57 -1.37
C VAL A 217 4.03 4.19 -0.81
N MET A 218 3.47 3.80 0.35
CA MET A 218 3.69 2.46 0.91
C MET A 218 3.27 1.35 -0.06
N ALA A 219 2.07 1.44 -0.65
CA ALA A 219 1.60 0.46 -1.63
C ALA A 219 2.50 0.40 -2.88
N SER A 220 2.97 1.56 -3.34
CA SER A 220 3.86 1.69 -4.49
C SER A 220 5.24 1.09 -4.21
N LEU A 221 5.82 1.34 -3.04
CA LEU A 221 7.10 0.76 -2.62
C LEU A 221 7.03 -0.77 -2.48
N ILE A 222 5.92 -1.30 -1.97
CA ILE A 222 5.67 -2.75 -1.92
C ILE A 222 5.65 -3.32 -3.34
N MET A 223 4.86 -2.73 -4.25
CA MET A 223 4.78 -3.21 -5.64
C MET A 223 6.12 -3.10 -6.37
N ASP A 224 6.88 -2.02 -6.17
CA ASP A 224 8.18 -1.79 -6.81
C ASP A 224 9.21 -2.84 -6.37
N GLN A 225 9.31 -3.09 -5.06
CA GLN A 225 10.24 -4.08 -4.50
C GLN A 225 9.84 -5.53 -4.78
N LEU A 226 8.57 -5.79 -5.08
CA LEU A 226 8.11 -7.09 -5.61
C LEU A 226 8.34 -7.22 -7.12
N GLY A 227 8.98 -6.25 -7.77
CA GLY A 227 9.26 -6.26 -9.21
C GLY A 227 8.02 -6.06 -10.08
N MET A 228 6.98 -5.40 -9.55
CA MET A 228 5.68 -5.23 -10.22
C MET A 228 5.49 -3.84 -10.86
N ALA A 229 6.56 -3.06 -10.95
CA ALA A 229 6.59 -1.82 -11.71
C ALA A 229 6.42 -2.06 -13.21
N GLY A 230 5.81 -1.10 -13.88
CA GLY A 230 5.56 -1.13 -15.31
C GLY A 230 4.30 -0.36 -15.67
N PRO A 231 4.20 0.17 -16.89
CA PRO A 231 3.07 1.01 -17.30
C PRO A 231 1.75 0.24 -17.34
N THR A 232 0.66 1.00 -17.49
CA THR A 232 -0.66 0.45 -17.80
C THR A 232 -0.64 -0.19 -19.18
N ALA A 233 -0.20 0.55 -20.20
CA ALA A 233 -0.01 0.05 -21.56
C ALA A 233 1.01 0.92 -22.29
N GLU A 234 1.66 0.34 -23.30
CA GLU A 234 2.50 1.06 -24.26
C GLU A 234 2.14 0.60 -25.66
N VAL A 235 1.59 1.48 -26.48
CA VAL A 235 1.24 1.20 -27.88
C VAL A 235 1.94 2.21 -28.77
N THR A 236 2.59 1.70 -29.82
CA THR A 236 3.13 2.49 -30.94
C THR A 236 2.53 1.98 -32.24
N VAL A 237 1.96 2.88 -33.05
CA VAL A 237 1.48 2.60 -34.40
C VAL A 237 2.24 3.47 -35.39
N ASP A 238 2.84 2.88 -36.42
CA ASP A 238 3.45 3.63 -37.52
C ASP A 238 2.39 3.88 -38.61
N ALA A 239 2.13 5.15 -38.93
CA ALA A 239 1.15 5.54 -39.92
C ALA A 239 1.60 5.26 -41.37
N ALA A 240 2.89 5.11 -41.63
CA ALA A 240 3.43 4.91 -42.97
C ALA A 240 3.26 3.47 -43.45
N ASP A 241 3.53 2.48 -42.60
CA ASP A 241 3.47 1.05 -42.96
C ASP A 241 2.46 0.23 -42.12
N GLY A 242 1.80 0.84 -41.13
CA GLY A 242 0.80 0.19 -40.29
C GLY A 242 1.39 -0.73 -39.21
N LYS A 243 2.72 -0.72 -39.01
CA LYS A 243 3.39 -1.55 -38.01
C LYS A 243 2.97 -1.17 -36.59
N VAL A 244 2.72 -2.18 -35.77
CA VAL A 244 2.37 -2.00 -34.35
C VAL A 244 3.38 -2.65 -33.44
N ASN A 245 3.75 -1.93 -32.38
CA ASN A 245 4.40 -2.47 -31.19
C ASN A 245 3.50 -2.18 -29.99
N ALA A 246 3.09 -3.21 -29.25
CA ALA A 246 2.20 -3.08 -28.12
C ALA A 246 2.68 -3.93 -26.94
N ARG A 247 2.57 -3.37 -25.73
CA ARG A 247 2.81 -4.04 -24.46
C ARG A 247 1.63 -3.79 -23.52
N PHE A 248 1.12 -4.85 -22.91
CA PHE A 248 -0.08 -4.85 -22.04
C PHE A 248 -1.34 -4.35 -22.75
N ALA A 249 -1.41 -4.51 -24.07
CA ALA A 249 -2.58 -4.25 -24.88
C ALA A 249 -2.51 -5.05 -26.17
N ALA A 250 -3.67 -5.48 -26.67
CA ALA A 250 -3.83 -5.96 -28.04
C ALA A 250 -4.33 -4.83 -28.94
N VAL A 251 -3.78 -4.76 -30.15
CA VAL A 251 -4.18 -3.80 -31.18
C VAL A 251 -4.50 -4.58 -32.45
N SER A 252 -5.63 -4.29 -33.07
CA SER A 252 -6.10 -5.01 -34.26
C SER A 252 -6.87 -4.07 -35.19
N GLN A 253 -7.24 -4.57 -36.38
CA GLN A 253 -8.01 -3.80 -37.38
C GLN A 253 -7.36 -2.45 -37.74
N VAL A 254 -6.02 -2.43 -37.79
CA VAL A 254 -5.24 -1.23 -38.07
C VAL A 254 -5.48 -0.76 -39.50
N ARG A 255 -5.82 0.51 -39.65
CA ARG A 255 -5.93 1.19 -40.94
C ARG A 255 -5.16 2.50 -40.84
N THR A 256 -4.24 2.70 -41.76
CA THR A 256 -3.38 3.89 -41.76
C THR A 256 -3.44 4.59 -43.11
N SER A 257 -3.33 5.91 -43.03
CA SER A 257 -2.95 6.81 -44.10
C SER A 257 -2.16 7.97 -43.47
N PRO A 258 -1.44 8.78 -44.26
CA PRO A 258 -0.65 9.89 -43.72
C PRO A 258 -1.44 10.93 -42.92
N ASP A 259 -2.75 11.01 -43.13
CA ASP A 259 -3.66 11.98 -42.50
C ASP A 259 -4.67 11.31 -41.53
N LYS A 260 -4.66 9.97 -41.42
CA LYS A 260 -5.64 9.24 -40.60
C LYS A 260 -5.11 7.89 -40.15
N VAL A 261 -5.21 7.60 -38.85
CA VAL A 261 -4.93 6.29 -38.26
C VAL A 261 -6.14 5.83 -37.45
N SER A 262 -6.55 4.58 -37.63
CA SER A 262 -7.60 3.97 -36.80
C SER A 262 -7.29 2.52 -36.49
N PHE A 263 -7.66 2.06 -35.30
CA PHE A 263 -7.46 0.68 -34.87
C PHE A 263 -8.37 0.34 -33.70
N HIS A 264 -8.63 -0.95 -33.51
CA HIS A 264 -9.27 -1.48 -32.32
C HIS A 264 -8.23 -1.68 -31.22
N TYR A 265 -8.45 -1.08 -30.04
CA TYR A 265 -7.54 -1.09 -28.90
C TYR A 265 -8.16 -1.84 -27.72
N ALA A 266 -7.45 -2.86 -27.23
CA ALA A 266 -7.88 -3.72 -26.13
C ALA A 266 -6.79 -3.76 -25.04
N PRO A 267 -6.81 -2.84 -24.05
CA PRO A 267 -5.84 -2.84 -22.98
C PRO A 267 -6.04 -4.02 -22.02
N GLU A 268 -4.93 -4.59 -21.53
CA GLU A 268 -4.93 -5.67 -20.53
C GLU A 268 -5.00 -5.12 -19.10
N ARG A 269 -4.52 -3.90 -18.90
CA ARG A 269 -4.50 -3.18 -17.61
C ARG A 269 -5.29 -1.88 -17.71
N MET A 270 -5.68 -1.33 -16.57
CA MET A 270 -6.44 -0.09 -16.49
C MET A 270 -5.70 0.96 -15.65
N ALA A 271 -5.59 2.17 -16.20
CA ALA A 271 -5.08 3.32 -15.46
C ALA A 271 -6.05 3.67 -14.31
N LEU A 272 -5.51 3.95 -13.13
CA LEU A 272 -6.25 4.41 -11.97
C LEU A 272 -6.56 5.89 -12.08
N ARG A 273 -7.77 6.30 -11.67
CA ARG A 273 -8.15 7.72 -11.60
C ARG A 273 -8.00 8.27 -10.19
N LEU A 274 -6.77 8.63 -9.83
CA LEU A 274 -6.49 9.15 -8.50
C LEU A 274 -7.17 10.53 -8.26
N PRO A 275 -7.70 10.79 -7.03
CA PRO A 275 -8.25 12.10 -6.65
C PRO A 275 -7.21 13.23 -6.66
N ARG A 276 -7.62 14.45 -6.31
CA ARG A 276 -6.78 15.65 -6.36
C ARG A 276 -5.44 15.53 -5.61
N TRP A 277 -5.37 14.71 -4.55
CA TRP A 277 -4.12 14.45 -3.82
C TRP A 277 -3.03 13.76 -4.66
N ARG A 278 -3.35 13.29 -5.88
CA ARG A 278 -2.37 12.75 -6.83
C ARG A 278 -1.26 13.74 -7.16
N THR A 279 -1.54 15.04 -7.17
CA THR A 279 -0.53 16.06 -7.45
C THR A 279 0.57 16.04 -6.39
N ASP A 280 0.22 15.78 -5.13
CA ASP A 280 1.19 15.64 -4.06
C ASP A 280 1.90 14.28 -4.11
N LEU A 281 1.21 13.22 -4.56
CA LEU A 281 1.84 11.92 -4.84
C LEU A 281 2.95 12.05 -5.88
N GLU A 282 2.68 12.66 -7.04
CA GLU A 282 3.67 12.77 -8.12
C GLU A 282 4.90 13.61 -7.75
N LYS A 283 4.80 14.48 -6.74
CA LYS A 283 5.98 15.21 -6.20
C LYS A 283 6.94 14.27 -5.46
N VAL A 284 6.40 13.27 -4.76
CA VAL A 284 7.17 12.41 -3.84
C VAL A 284 7.47 11.03 -4.41
N TYR A 285 6.69 10.59 -5.37
CA TYR A 285 6.82 9.29 -6.01
C TYR A 285 6.27 9.37 -7.43
N PRO A 286 7.04 9.01 -8.47
CA PRO A 286 6.61 9.09 -9.87
C PRO A 286 5.61 7.96 -10.20
N PHE A 287 4.44 8.00 -9.58
CA PHE A 287 3.44 6.95 -9.62
C PHE A 287 2.89 6.79 -11.04
N ASN A 288 2.62 7.91 -11.73
CA ASN A 288 2.09 7.86 -13.07
C ASN A 288 3.06 7.12 -14.01
N GLU A 289 4.31 7.55 -14.03
CA GLU A 289 5.35 6.92 -14.86
C GLU A 289 5.55 5.44 -14.53
N LYS A 290 5.67 5.10 -13.25
CA LYS A 290 5.98 3.72 -12.83
C LYS A 290 4.82 2.75 -12.94
N PHE A 291 3.57 3.20 -12.75
CA PHE A 291 2.44 2.30 -12.56
C PHE A 291 1.19 2.63 -13.38
N ASN A 292 1.01 3.87 -13.82
CA ASN A 292 -0.31 4.32 -14.26
C ASN A 292 -0.39 4.78 -15.72
N ARG A 293 0.75 5.12 -16.33
CA ARG A 293 0.84 5.68 -17.67
C ARG A 293 0.32 4.71 -18.71
N GLU A 294 -0.59 5.19 -19.56
CA GLU A 294 -1.19 4.43 -20.66
C GLU A 294 -0.79 5.11 -21.98
N THR A 295 0.39 4.75 -22.49
CA THR A 295 1.03 5.48 -23.60
C THR A 295 0.45 5.06 -24.95
N LEU A 296 0.01 6.04 -25.73
CA LEU A 296 -0.24 5.91 -27.16
C LEU A 296 0.74 6.79 -27.95
N LYS A 297 1.55 6.16 -28.80
CA LYS A 297 2.46 6.80 -29.73
C LYS A 297 2.05 6.52 -31.17
N VAL A 298 2.10 7.55 -32.02
CA VAL A 298 1.89 7.39 -33.47
C VAL A 298 2.99 8.11 -34.24
N THR A 299 3.72 7.36 -35.07
CA THR A 299 4.81 7.86 -35.93
C THR A 299 4.38 7.92 -37.38
N GLY A 300 5.16 8.59 -38.24
CA GLY A 300 4.89 8.62 -39.69
C GLY A 300 3.69 9.47 -40.13
N LEU A 301 3.08 10.23 -39.21
CA LEU A 301 2.05 11.21 -39.54
C LEU A 301 2.66 12.39 -40.31
N LYS A 302 1.88 13.00 -41.21
CA LYS A 302 2.27 14.29 -41.79
C LYS A 302 2.26 15.38 -40.72
N PRO A 303 3.09 16.44 -40.85
CA PRO A 303 3.03 17.59 -39.97
C PRO A 303 1.61 18.17 -39.87
N GLY A 304 1.17 18.50 -38.66
CA GLY A 304 -0.09 19.15 -38.38
C GLY A 304 -0.77 18.70 -37.09
N ASN A 305 -2.01 19.17 -36.90
CA ASN A 305 -2.82 18.84 -35.73
C ASN A 305 -3.82 17.73 -36.04
N TYR A 306 -3.99 16.82 -35.08
CA TYR A 306 -4.85 15.65 -35.18
C TYR A 306 -5.85 15.63 -34.03
N THR A 307 -7.10 15.33 -34.34
CA THR A 307 -8.10 14.99 -33.33
C THR A 307 -8.02 13.50 -33.02
N VAL A 308 -7.86 13.17 -31.74
CA VAL A 308 -7.88 11.80 -31.23
C VAL A 308 -9.24 11.54 -30.59
N SER A 309 -9.87 10.42 -30.95
CA SER A 309 -11.17 9.99 -30.45
C SER A 309 -11.16 8.52 -30.06
N ALA A 310 -11.94 8.17 -29.04
CA ALA A 310 -12.28 6.81 -28.65
C ALA A 310 -13.75 6.54 -28.98
N GLY A 311 -14.01 5.78 -30.04
CA GLY A 311 -15.33 5.65 -30.64
C GLY A 311 -15.88 7.04 -31.03
N LYS A 312 -17.02 7.43 -30.42
CA LYS A 312 -17.65 8.74 -30.65
C LYS A 312 -17.13 9.84 -29.70
N THR A 313 -16.28 9.51 -28.73
CA THR A 313 -15.81 10.45 -27.71
C THR A 313 -14.50 11.10 -28.15
N ARG A 314 -14.51 12.42 -28.37
CA ARG A 314 -13.27 13.18 -28.60
C ARG A 314 -12.42 13.20 -27.33
N LEU A 315 -11.16 12.77 -27.43
CA LEU A 315 -10.19 12.75 -26.32
C LEU A 315 -9.34 14.03 -26.26
N GLY A 316 -9.08 14.66 -27.41
CA GLY A 316 -8.32 15.90 -27.50
C GLY A 316 -7.77 16.14 -28.90
N ASP A 317 -7.10 17.29 -29.08
CA ASP A 317 -6.29 17.58 -30.27
C ASP A 317 -4.81 17.58 -29.87
N PHE A 318 -3.97 17.01 -30.72
CA PHE A 318 -2.53 16.86 -30.49
C PHE A 318 -1.78 17.10 -31.79
N SER A 319 -0.57 17.65 -31.72
CA SER A 319 0.30 17.72 -32.89
C SER A 319 0.86 16.35 -33.24
N ASP A 320 1.35 16.17 -34.46
CA ASP A 320 2.09 14.99 -34.86
C ASP A 320 3.31 14.76 -33.97
N GLU A 321 4.03 15.79 -33.53
CA GLU A 321 5.20 15.62 -32.64
C GLU A 321 4.77 15.14 -31.25
N ALA A 322 3.63 15.62 -30.73
CA ALA A 322 3.09 15.15 -29.46
C ALA A 322 2.68 13.67 -29.54
N LEU A 323 2.07 13.26 -30.66
CA LEU A 323 1.72 11.86 -30.93
C LEU A 323 2.96 11.00 -31.14
N ALA A 324 3.99 11.49 -31.82
CA ALA A 324 5.26 10.79 -32.02
C ALA A 324 6.08 10.67 -30.72
N LYS A 325 5.92 11.61 -29.79
CA LYS A 325 6.49 11.52 -28.44
C LYS A 325 5.70 10.58 -27.53
N GLY A 326 4.39 10.49 -27.75
CA GLY A 326 3.47 9.63 -27.01
C GLY A 326 2.62 10.40 -26.00
N ILE A 327 1.30 10.29 -26.14
CA ILE A 327 0.30 10.86 -25.24
C ILE A 327 -0.10 9.84 -24.17
N ASP A 328 -0.61 10.29 -23.02
CA ASP A 328 -1.08 9.43 -21.94
C ASP A 328 -2.61 9.33 -21.98
N LEU A 329 -3.13 8.22 -22.50
CA LEU A 329 -4.57 7.93 -22.57
C LEU A 329 -5.21 7.85 -21.17
N GLY A 330 -4.43 7.49 -20.14
CA GLY A 330 -4.93 7.33 -18.77
C GLY A 330 -5.38 8.64 -18.13
N GLU A 331 -4.92 9.77 -18.65
CA GLU A 331 -5.33 11.12 -18.22
C GLU A 331 -6.53 11.68 -19.01
N LEU A 332 -6.92 11.03 -20.12
CA LEU A 332 -7.98 11.49 -21.01
C LEU A 332 -9.35 10.92 -20.65
N ASN A 333 -10.39 11.41 -21.31
CA ASN A 333 -11.77 10.95 -21.11
C ASN A 333 -12.08 9.67 -21.92
N THR A 334 -11.31 8.61 -21.71
CA THR A 334 -11.49 7.32 -22.41
C THR A 334 -12.73 6.57 -21.90
N PRO A 335 -13.25 5.57 -22.64
CA PRO A 335 -14.35 4.72 -22.17
C PRO A 335 -14.05 4.02 -20.82
N ASN A 336 -12.77 3.81 -20.49
CA ASN A 336 -12.37 3.19 -19.22
C ASN A 336 -12.33 4.18 -18.04
N ARG A 337 -12.39 5.50 -18.27
CA ARG A 337 -12.29 6.50 -17.21
C ARG A 337 -13.37 6.35 -16.14
N ALA A 338 -14.64 6.24 -16.55
CA ALA A 338 -15.75 6.11 -15.60
C ALA A 338 -15.62 4.83 -14.76
N ARG A 339 -15.08 3.75 -15.34
CA ARG A 339 -14.80 2.49 -14.63
C ARG A 339 -13.69 2.68 -13.60
N ALA A 340 -12.61 3.38 -13.97
CA ALA A 340 -11.53 3.73 -13.04
C ALA A 340 -12.00 4.60 -11.87
N GLU A 341 -12.82 5.61 -12.14
CA GLU A 341 -13.45 6.45 -11.11
C GLU A 341 -14.34 5.62 -10.17
N LYS A 342 -15.14 4.70 -10.74
CA LYS A 342 -15.99 3.81 -9.95
C LYS A 342 -15.18 2.84 -9.08
N ALA A 343 -14.09 2.29 -9.61
CA ALA A 343 -13.19 1.42 -8.85
C ALA A 343 -12.57 2.16 -7.66
N MET A 344 -12.12 3.41 -7.84
CA MET A 344 -11.61 4.27 -6.77
C MET A 344 -12.67 4.61 -5.72
N GLU A 345 -13.91 4.87 -6.13
CA GLU A 345 -15.04 5.09 -5.21
C GLU A 345 -15.29 3.85 -4.34
N ASN A 346 -15.33 2.67 -4.96
CA ASN A 346 -15.54 1.40 -4.29
C ASN A 346 -14.36 1.02 -3.37
N TRP A 347 -13.12 1.34 -3.77
CA TRP A 347 -11.95 1.24 -2.90
C TRP A 347 -12.15 2.03 -1.60
N LYS A 348 -12.58 3.29 -1.70
CA LYS A 348 -12.78 4.15 -0.53
C LYS A 348 -13.84 3.58 0.41
N LYS A 349 -15.00 3.21 -0.15
CA LYS A 349 -16.13 2.67 0.61
C LYS A 349 -15.79 1.32 1.26
N SER A 350 -15.13 0.42 0.53
CA SER A 350 -14.71 -0.87 1.08
C SER A 350 -13.65 -0.71 2.18
N GLY A 351 -12.71 0.22 2.04
CA GLY A 351 -11.73 0.52 3.08
C GLY A 351 -12.37 1.04 4.39
N ASP A 352 -13.43 1.84 4.31
CA ASP A 352 -14.15 2.31 5.50
C ASP A 352 -14.90 1.17 6.22
N ASN A 353 -15.47 0.22 5.46
CA ASN A 353 -16.07 -0.99 6.02
C ASN A 353 -15.01 -1.90 6.66
N ASP A 354 -13.87 -2.12 5.99
CA ASP A 354 -12.77 -2.93 6.53
C ASP A 354 -12.26 -2.38 7.87
N ARG A 355 -11.98 -1.07 7.93
CA ARG A 355 -11.56 -0.40 9.17
C ARG A 355 -12.59 -0.53 10.29
N THR A 356 -13.89 -0.45 9.95
CA THR A 356 -14.96 -0.66 10.92
C THR A 356 -14.97 -2.09 11.45
N LEU A 357 -14.84 -3.09 10.58
CA LEU A 357 -14.72 -4.50 10.97
C LEU A 357 -13.48 -4.73 11.85
N ARG A 358 -12.33 -4.13 11.52
CA ARG A 358 -11.11 -4.20 12.36
C ARG A 358 -11.32 -3.55 13.73
N SER A 359 -12.06 -2.45 13.80
CA SER A 359 -12.41 -1.78 15.07
C SER A 359 -13.32 -2.65 15.94
N LEU A 360 -14.29 -3.35 15.34
CA LEU A 360 -15.12 -4.32 16.04
C LEU A 360 -14.27 -5.46 16.62
N GLU A 361 -13.42 -6.08 15.81
CA GLU A 361 -12.51 -7.14 16.28
C GLU A 361 -11.57 -6.67 17.40
N MET A 362 -11.05 -5.45 17.28
CA MET A 362 -10.21 -4.85 18.32
C MET A 362 -10.96 -4.71 19.64
N ALA A 363 -12.20 -4.20 19.61
CA ALA A 363 -13.03 -4.04 20.80
C ALA A 363 -13.41 -5.39 21.43
N ARG A 364 -13.78 -6.41 20.63
CA ARG A 364 -13.98 -7.78 21.12
C ARG A 364 -12.74 -8.30 21.83
N GLY A 365 -11.56 -8.10 21.23
CA GLY A 365 -10.29 -8.48 21.81
C GLY A 365 -9.94 -7.74 23.10
N ILE A 366 -10.35 -6.48 23.27
CA ILE A 366 -10.20 -5.73 24.52
C ILE A 366 -11.08 -6.34 25.61
N ALA A 367 -12.36 -6.57 25.32
CA ALA A 367 -13.31 -7.14 26.27
C ALA A 367 -12.85 -8.52 26.77
N LEU A 368 -12.49 -9.43 25.87
CA LEU A 368 -12.04 -10.78 26.22
C LEU A 368 -10.72 -10.82 27.00
N ARG A 369 -9.84 -9.83 26.82
CA ARG A 369 -8.63 -9.70 27.65
C ARG A 369 -8.93 -9.15 29.03
N PHE A 370 -9.91 -8.24 29.13
CA PHE A 370 -10.31 -7.68 30.40
C PHE A 370 -11.09 -8.69 31.25
N ASP A 371 -11.98 -9.44 30.63
CA ASP A 371 -12.80 -10.46 31.26
C ASP A 371 -12.96 -11.67 30.31
N PRO A 372 -12.16 -12.74 30.49
CA PRO A 372 -12.22 -13.93 29.64
C PRO A 372 -13.55 -14.68 29.68
N LYS A 373 -14.42 -14.40 30.66
CA LYS A 373 -15.76 -15.01 30.77
C LYS A 373 -16.83 -14.24 29.98
N THR A 374 -16.46 -13.15 29.32
CA THR A 374 -17.38 -12.34 28.52
C THR A 374 -18.09 -13.19 27.47
N GLY A 375 -19.42 -13.16 27.47
CA GLY A 375 -20.24 -13.81 26.46
C GLY A 375 -19.92 -13.28 25.04
N PRO A 376 -20.08 -14.11 24.00
CA PRO A 376 -19.70 -13.73 22.63
C PRO A 376 -20.68 -12.75 21.97
N ASP A 377 -21.86 -12.55 22.56
CA ASP A 377 -22.90 -11.66 22.05
C ASP A 377 -22.54 -10.18 22.24
N THR A 378 -23.15 -9.35 21.40
CA THR A 378 -22.88 -7.90 21.36
C THR A 378 -23.16 -7.19 22.69
N ALA A 379 -24.19 -7.62 23.44
CA ALA A 379 -24.56 -6.98 24.70
C ALA A 379 -23.53 -7.27 25.79
N SER A 380 -23.11 -8.53 25.93
CA SER A 380 -22.07 -8.96 26.87
C SER A 380 -20.74 -8.25 26.64
N ILE A 381 -20.31 -8.14 25.38
CA ILE A 381 -19.08 -7.44 25.01
C ILE A 381 -19.23 -5.94 25.29
N GLY A 382 -20.36 -5.34 24.92
CA GLY A 382 -20.64 -3.93 25.19
C GLY A 382 -20.59 -3.58 26.68
N ALA A 383 -21.22 -4.39 27.53
CA ALA A 383 -21.21 -4.21 28.99
C ALA A 383 -19.79 -4.36 29.58
N THR A 384 -19.01 -5.31 29.06
CA THR A 384 -17.62 -5.51 29.48
C THR A 384 -16.73 -4.34 29.07
N LEU A 385 -16.94 -3.78 27.89
CA LEU A 385 -16.23 -2.58 27.43
C LEU A 385 -16.54 -1.36 28.30
N ASP A 386 -17.78 -1.21 28.80
CA ASP A 386 -18.11 -0.13 29.74
C ASP A 386 -17.35 -0.28 31.05
N ARG A 387 -17.34 -1.49 31.63
CA ARG A 387 -16.56 -1.78 32.85
C ARG A 387 -15.07 -1.54 32.63
N TRP A 388 -14.55 -1.94 31.46
CA TRP A 388 -13.16 -1.70 31.10
C TRP A 388 -12.84 -0.21 30.97
N LEU A 389 -13.71 0.57 30.31
CA LEU A 389 -13.55 2.01 30.14
C LEU A 389 -13.59 2.76 31.48
N ALA A 390 -14.39 2.31 32.44
CA ALA A 390 -14.51 2.91 33.77
C ALA A 390 -13.20 2.87 34.60
N ARG A 391 -12.21 2.05 34.19
CA ARG A 391 -10.88 1.99 34.84
C ARG A 391 -9.96 3.15 34.47
N PHE A 392 -10.27 3.89 33.41
CA PHE A 392 -9.43 4.97 32.93
C PHE A 392 -9.83 6.29 33.57
N ASP A 393 -8.82 7.07 33.97
CA ASP A 393 -9.02 8.44 34.46
C ASP A 393 -9.59 9.33 33.33
N PRO A 394 -10.80 9.90 33.50
CA PRO A 394 -11.43 10.77 32.50
C PRO A 394 -10.62 12.02 32.15
N LYS A 395 -9.67 12.43 33.02
CA LYS A 395 -8.80 13.60 32.80
C LYS A 395 -7.61 13.29 31.89
N LYS A 396 -7.31 12.02 31.63
CA LYS A 396 -6.19 11.64 30.73
C LYS A 396 -6.61 11.79 29.27
N SER A 397 -5.70 12.29 28.45
CA SER A 397 -5.91 12.50 27.00
C SER A 397 -6.31 11.21 26.26
N SER A 398 -5.86 10.04 26.73
CA SER A 398 -6.23 8.73 26.17
C SER A 398 -7.69 8.34 26.41
N PHE A 399 -8.37 8.89 27.43
CA PHE A 399 -9.75 8.52 27.75
C PHE A 399 -10.72 8.83 26.61
N GLY A 400 -10.56 10.00 25.97
CA GLY A 400 -11.41 10.40 24.84
C GLY A 400 -11.34 9.40 23.68
N TYR A 401 -10.15 8.90 23.38
CA TYR A 401 -9.95 7.85 22.37
C TYR A 401 -10.65 6.55 22.74
N TRP A 402 -10.48 6.05 23.96
CA TRP A 402 -11.11 4.80 24.37
C TRP A 402 -12.63 4.90 24.48
N LYS A 403 -13.15 6.05 24.93
CA LYS A 403 -14.59 6.35 24.90
C LYS A 403 -15.12 6.29 23.47
N PHE A 404 -14.38 6.83 22.51
CA PHE A 404 -14.74 6.74 21.09
C PHE A 404 -14.73 5.30 20.58
N VAL A 405 -13.72 4.49 20.94
CA VAL A 405 -13.65 3.06 20.56
C VAL A 405 -14.86 2.29 21.08
N VAL A 406 -15.21 2.44 22.37
CA VAL A 406 -16.37 1.77 22.98
C VAL A 406 -17.68 2.21 22.30
N LYS A 407 -17.83 3.53 22.07
CA LYS A 407 -19.00 4.05 21.34
C LYS A 407 -19.10 3.45 19.94
N LYS A 408 -17.99 3.43 19.18
CA LYS A 408 -17.96 2.86 17.83
C LYS A 408 -18.31 1.39 17.81
N TYR A 409 -17.88 0.61 18.80
CA TYR A 409 -18.31 -0.77 18.93
C TYR A 409 -19.83 -0.86 19.07
N LYS A 410 -20.42 -0.14 20.04
CA LYS A 410 -21.87 -0.14 20.29
C LYS A 410 -22.69 0.32 19.08
N ASP A 411 -22.22 1.34 18.36
CA ASP A 411 -22.89 1.88 17.18
C ASP A 411 -22.95 0.88 16.00
N ASN A 412 -21.98 -0.06 15.91
CA ASN A 412 -21.77 -0.88 14.71
C ASN A 412 -21.89 -2.39 14.92
N ALA A 413 -21.74 -2.90 16.14
CA ALA A 413 -21.66 -4.34 16.39
C ALA A 413 -22.94 -5.10 15.97
N GLY A 414 -24.12 -4.49 16.12
CA GLY A 414 -25.39 -5.05 15.64
C GLY A 414 -25.51 -5.12 14.11
N LYS A 415 -24.65 -4.41 13.37
CA LYS A 415 -24.64 -4.32 11.90
C LYS A 415 -23.46 -5.06 11.27
N GLU A 416 -22.69 -5.82 12.04
CA GLU A 416 -21.44 -6.42 11.56
C GLU A 416 -21.63 -7.28 10.30
N LYS A 417 -22.70 -8.09 10.27
CA LYS A 417 -23.04 -8.94 9.11
C LYS A 417 -23.27 -8.09 7.85
N GLU A 418 -24.11 -7.05 7.95
CA GLU A 418 -24.41 -6.13 6.85
C GLU A 418 -23.15 -5.40 6.35
N ILE A 419 -22.31 -4.93 7.28
CA ILE A 419 -21.04 -4.25 6.94
C ILE A 419 -20.10 -5.21 6.19
N ARG A 420 -20.05 -6.48 6.61
CA ARG A 420 -19.23 -7.52 5.97
C ARG A 420 -19.74 -7.87 4.58
N GLU A 421 -21.05 -8.00 4.40
CA GLU A 421 -21.67 -8.24 3.09
C GLU A 421 -21.39 -7.06 2.14
N LYS A 422 -21.60 -5.83 2.60
CA LYS A 422 -21.26 -4.61 1.83
C LYS A 422 -19.77 -4.53 1.50
N PHE A 423 -18.88 -4.89 2.42
CA PHE A 423 -17.45 -4.97 2.13
C PHE A 423 -17.16 -5.92 0.97
N ILE A 424 -17.71 -7.13 1.00
CA ILE A 424 -17.52 -8.14 -0.05
C ILE A 424 -18.08 -7.65 -1.39
N GLU A 425 -19.28 -7.09 -1.39
CA GLU A 425 -19.94 -6.54 -2.58
C GLU A 425 -19.10 -5.42 -3.21
N LEU A 426 -18.67 -4.44 -2.41
CA LEU A 426 -17.85 -3.33 -2.87
C LEU A 426 -16.51 -3.80 -3.43
N ARG A 427 -15.90 -4.83 -2.85
CA ARG A 427 -14.64 -5.41 -3.35
C ARG A 427 -14.83 -6.13 -4.68
N ARG A 428 -15.94 -6.87 -4.84
CA ARG A 428 -16.30 -7.47 -6.13
C ARG A 428 -16.54 -6.39 -7.19
N SER A 429 -17.35 -5.39 -6.87
CA SER A 429 -17.64 -4.28 -7.77
C SER A 429 -16.39 -3.47 -8.11
N MET A 430 -15.46 -3.27 -7.17
CA MET A 430 -14.16 -2.65 -7.42
C MET A 430 -13.35 -3.44 -8.45
N ALA A 431 -13.22 -4.77 -8.27
CA ALA A 431 -12.47 -5.62 -9.20
C ALA A 431 -13.10 -5.66 -10.61
N GLU A 432 -14.42 -5.71 -10.70
CA GLU A 432 -15.17 -5.63 -11.97
C GLU A 432 -14.96 -4.28 -12.66
N ASN A 433 -14.99 -3.18 -11.91
CA ASN A 433 -14.73 -1.83 -12.42
C ASN A 433 -13.26 -1.60 -12.75
N ALA A 434 -12.35 -2.35 -12.14
CA ALA A 434 -10.92 -2.35 -12.45
C ALA A 434 -10.56 -3.16 -13.71
N ARG A 435 -11.54 -3.73 -14.41
CA ARG A 435 -11.32 -4.42 -15.70
C ARG A 435 -11.50 -3.43 -16.87
N PRO A 436 -10.48 -3.24 -17.72
CA PRO A 436 -10.66 -2.42 -18.91
C PRO A 436 -11.62 -3.08 -19.91
N VAL A 437 -12.27 -2.24 -20.72
CA VAL A 437 -12.99 -2.65 -21.93
C VAL A 437 -12.26 -2.17 -23.17
N PRO A 438 -12.33 -2.92 -24.28
CA PRO A 438 -11.76 -2.49 -25.55
C PRO A 438 -12.59 -1.38 -26.20
N TYR A 439 -11.96 -0.57 -27.04
CA TYR A 439 -12.60 0.50 -27.79
C TYR A 439 -11.81 0.84 -29.06
N ASP A 440 -12.47 1.44 -30.04
CA ASP A 440 -11.81 1.88 -31.26
C ASP A 440 -11.17 3.24 -31.06
N ILE A 441 -9.93 3.40 -31.54
CA ILE A 441 -9.23 4.68 -31.58
C ILE A 441 -9.25 5.20 -33.02
N LEU A 442 -9.55 6.49 -33.16
CA LEU A 442 -9.45 7.24 -34.42
C LEU A 442 -8.60 8.48 -34.19
N ILE A 443 -7.61 8.67 -35.05
CA ILE A 443 -6.71 9.81 -35.09
C ILE A 443 -6.84 10.40 -36.49
N GLN A 444 -7.30 11.63 -36.60
CA GLN A 444 -7.63 12.25 -37.87
C GLN A 444 -7.06 13.66 -37.95
N LYS A 445 -6.33 13.95 -39.02
CA LYS A 445 -5.78 15.29 -39.27
C LYS A 445 -6.93 16.29 -39.38
N LYS A 446 -6.77 17.44 -38.73
CA LYS A 446 -7.71 18.55 -38.84
C LYS A 446 -7.57 19.20 -40.22
N ALA A 447 -8.69 19.57 -40.82
CA ALA A 447 -8.67 20.45 -41.98
C ALA A 447 -8.13 21.82 -41.54
N GLU A 448 -7.25 22.40 -42.36
CA GLU A 448 -6.69 23.74 -42.16
C GLU A 448 -7.75 24.83 -42.33
#